data_AF-A0A7C7A847-F1
#
_entry.id   AF-A0A7C7A847-F1
#
_cell.length_a   1.000
_cell.length_b   1.000
_cell.length_c   1.000
_cell.angle_alpha   90.00
_cell.angle_beta   90.00
_cell.angle_gamma   90.00
#
_symmetry.space_group_name_H-M   'P 1'
#
loop_
_entity.id
_entity.type
_entity.pdbx_description
1 polymer ?
#
loop_
_entity_poly.entity_id
_entity_poly.type
_entity_poly.pdbx_seq_one_letter_code
_entity_poly.pdbx_strand_id
1 'polypeptide(L)'
;ADKFLKPEGDLIALIKPQFEAGREKVGKKGVVRDPAVHREVIEKIVTLFQKFNYGIIDITYSPIKGAEGNIEYLIYGKKGIEKQHNFDITKIVKEAFKNL
;
A
#
# COMPACT_ATOMS: atom_id res chain seq x y z
N ALA A 1 -8.73 -6.34 -11.49
CA ALA A 1 -8.01 -7.62 -11.28
C ALA A 1 -8.97 -8.80 -11.17
N ASP A 2 -9.99 -8.72 -10.32
CA ASP A 2 -10.78 -9.90 -9.94
C ASP A 2 -11.37 -10.73 -11.10
N LYS A 3 -11.94 -10.10 -12.13
CA LYS A 3 -12.48 -10.80 -13.31
C LYS A 3 -11.44 -11.50 -14.19
N PHE A 4 -10.17 -11.13 -14.07
CA PHE A 4 -9.08 -11.59 -14.95
C PHE A 4 -8.10 -12.53 -14.23
N LEU A 5 -8.05 -12.48 -12.90
CA LEU A 5 -7.14 -13.28 -12.10
C LEU A 5 -7.76 -14.64 -11.80
N LYS A 6 -7.02 -15.71 -12.12
CA LYS A 6 -7.40 -17.10 -11.80
C LYS A 6 -7.57 -17.27 -10.27
N PRO A 7 -8.36 -18.26 -9.82
CA PRO A 7 -8.36 -18.65 -8.40
C PRO A 7 -6.94 -18.86 -7.88
N GLU A 8 -6.69 -18.43 -6.64
CA GLU A 8 -5.36 -18.48 -6.01
C GLU A 8 -4.25 -17.74 -6.76
N GLY A 9 -4.60 -16.88 -7.72
CA GLY A 9 -3.65 -16.04 -8.42
C GLY A 9 -3.04 -14.98 -7.50
N ASP A 10 -1.78 -14.64 -7.79
CA ASP A 10 -1.02 -13.62 -7.09
C ASP A 10 -1.28 -12.23 -7.68
N LEU A 11 -1.39 -11.23 -6.80
CA LEU A 11 -1.54 -9.83 -7.14
C LEU A 11 -0.52 -9.02 -6.35
N ILE A 12 0.41 -8.37 -7.05
CA ILE A 12 1.28 -7.35 -6.47
C ILE A 12 0.80 -6.00 -6.99
N ALA A 13 0.51 -5.07 -6.09
CA ALA A 13 0.07 -3.73 -6.43
C ALA A 13 0.97 -2.66 -5.80
N LEU A 14 1.22 -1.59 -6.55
CA LEU A 14 1.96 -0.42 -6.10
C LEU A 14 0.98 0.60 -5.51
N ILE A 15 1.14 0.90 -4.24
CA ILE A 15 0.37 1.90 -3.49
C ILE A 15 1.10 3.23 -3.59
N LYS A 16 0.38 4.24 -4.09
CA LYS A 16 0.91 5.60 -4.31
C LYS A 16 0.11 6.60 -3.47
N PRO A 17 0.57 6.94 -2.25
CA PRO A 17 -0.17 7.81 -1.32
C PRO A 17 -0.67 9.11 -1.94
N GLN A 18 0.09 9.73 -2.84
CA GLN A 18 -0.27 10.97 -3.54
C GLN A 18 -1.52 10.89 -4.42
N PHE A 19 -1.95 9.68 -4.81
CA PHE A 19 -3.17 9.45 -5.58
C PHE A 19 -4.32 8.89 -4.73
N GLU A 20 -3.99 8.30 -3.58
CA GLU A 20 -4.96 7.63 -2.70
C GLU A 20 -5.44 8.51 -1.53
N ALA A 21 -4.59 9.46 -1.11
CA ALA A 21 -4.90 10.43 -0.07
C ALA A 21 -5.87 11.51 -0.60
N GLY A 22 -6.68 12.06 0.30
CA GLY A 22 -7.52 13.22 0.00
C GLY A 22 -6.69 14.43 -0.45
N ARG A 23 -7.26 15.29 -1.31
CA ARG A 23 -6.54 16.45 -1.89
C ARG A 23 -5.95 17.37 -0.81
N GLU A 24 -6.62 17.48 0.32
CA GLU A 24 -6.20 18.26 1.49
C GLU A 24 -4.96 17.71 2.20
N LYS A 25 -4.66 16.41 2.02
CA LYS A 25 -3.51 15.71 2.61
C LYS A 25 -2.29 15.68 1.69
N VAL A 26 -2.41 16.22 0.47
CA VAL A 26 -1.34 16.29 -0.52
C VAL A 26 -0.67 17.66 -0.45
N GLY A 27 0.62 17.68 -0.11
CA GLY A 27 1.39 18.90 0.06
C GLY A 27 1.81 19.57 -1.25
N LYS A 28 2.65 20.61 -1.12
CA LYS A 28 3.25 21.30 -2.28
C LYS A 28 3.92 20.30 -3.22
N LYS A 29 3.80 20.54 -4.53
CA LYS A 29 4.31 19.67 -5.60
C LYS A 29 3.72 18.25 -5.61
N GLY A 30 2.57 18.01 -4.97
CA GLY A 30 1.95 16.70 -5.01
C GLY A 30 2.61 15.66 -4.10
N VAL A 31 3.34 16.09 -3.07
CA VAL A 31 4.08 15.19 -2.17
C VAL A 31 3.35 14.98 -0.86
N VAL A 32 3.13 13.73 -0.49
CA VAL A 32 2.58 13.36 0.83
C VAL A 32 3.73 13.18 1.82
N ARG A 33 3.83 14.07 2.81
CA ARG A 33 4.96 14.10 3.75
C ARG A 33 4.65 13.58 5.15
N ASP A 34 3.37 13.47 5.50
CA ASP A 34 2.95 13.05 6.83
C ASP A 34 2.89 11.50 6.89
N PRO A 35 3.72 10.83 7.71
CA PRO A 35 3.68 9.38 7.88
C PRO A 35 2.29 8.84 8.27
N ALA A 36 1.49 9.63 8.99
CA ALA A 36 0.14 9.21 9.38
C ALA A 36 -0.78 9.03 8.16
N VAL A 37 -0.62 9.88 7.14
CA VAL A 37 -1.37 9.78 5.87
C VAL A 37 -0.94 8.54 5.10
N HIS A 38 0.36 8.21 5.10
CA HIS A 38 0.85 6.98 4.45
C HIS A 38 0.25 5.74 5.12
N ARG A 39 0.24 5.69 6.46
CA ARG A 39 -0.40 4.60 7.22
C ARG A 39 -1.89 4.47 6.88
N GLU A 40 -2.64 5.57 6.91
CA GLU A 40 -4.07 5.59 6.59
C GLU A 40 -4.34 5.05 5.18
N VAL A 41 -3.52 5.44 4.20
CA VAL A 41 -3.63 4.93 2.83
C VAL A 41 -3.40 3.42 2.79
N ILE A 42 -2.36 2.90 3.46
CA ILE A 42 -2.09 1.46 3.48
C ILE A 42 -3.24 0.70 4.16
N GLU A 43 -3.76 1.18 5.29
CA GLU A 43 -4.91 0.59 6.00
C GLU A 43 -6.17 0.55 5.13
N LYS A 44 -6.43 1.63 4.38
CA LYS A 44 -7.53 1.69 3.39
C LYS A 44 -7.36 0.63 2.30
N ILE A 45 -6.15 0.45 1.76
CA ILE A 45 -5.88 -0.56 0.72
C ILE A 45 -5.96 -1.98 1.28
N VAL A 46 -5.46 -2.23 2.50
CA VAL A 46 -5.60 -3.51 3.21
C VAL A 46 -7.08 -3.90 3.32
N THR A 47 -7.91 -2.96 3.77
CA THR A 47 -9.36 -3.17 3.88
C THR A 47 -9.99 -3.48 2.52
N LEU A 48 -9.51 -2.84 1.45
CA LEU A 48 -9.97 -3.07 0.08
C LEU A 48 -9.63 -4.48 -0.41
N PHE A 49 -8.40 -4.96 -0.16
CA PHE A 49 -7.98 -6.31 -0.52
C PHE A 49 -8.85 -7.36 0.18
N GLN A 50 -9.08 -7.20 1.48
CA GLN A 50 -9.96 -8.07 2.26
C GLN A 50 -11.39 -8.08 1.69
N LYS A 51 -11.95 -6.91 1.37
CA LYS A 51 -13.30 -6.79 0.78
C LYS A 51 -13.42 -7.53 -0.56
N PHE A 52 -12.34 -7.62 -1.34
CA PHE A 52 -12.31 -8.32 -2.61
C PHE A 52 -11.83 -9.78 -2.51
N ASN A 53 -11.83 -10.37 -1.30
CA ASN A 53 -11.41 -11.75 -1.06
C ASN A 53 -9.96 -12.01 -1.47
N TYR A 54 -9.05 -11.08 -1.17
CA TYR A 54 -7.61 -11.29 -1.25
C TYR A 54 -7.04 -11.45 0.16
N GLY A 55 -6.37 -12.57 0.40
CA GLY A 55 -5.50 -12.71 1.56
C GLY A 55 -4.21 -11.96 1.32
N ILE A 56 -3.76 -11.22 2.31
CA ILE A 56 -2.56 -10.38 2.20
C ILE A 56 -1.37 -11.18 2.72
N ILE A 57 -0.39 -11.35 1.85
CA ILE A 57 0.82 -12.13 2.12
C ILE A 57 1.92 -11.23 2.69
N ASP A 58 2.14 -10.06 2.09
CA ASP A 58 3.16 -9.13 2.55
C ASP A 58 2.88 -7.68 2.15
N ILE A 59 3.47 -6.74 2.88
CA ILE A 59 3.47 -5.30 2.59
C ILE A 59 4.87 -4.76 2.86
N THR A 60 5.42 -4.01 1.92
CA THR A 60 6.73 -3.36 2.06
C THR A 60 6.76 -2.01 1.34
N TYR A 61 7.85 -1.25 1.47
CA TYR A 61 8.05 -0.01 0.72
C TYR A 61 8.81 -0.27 -0.59
N SER A 62 8.53 0.53 -1.60
CA SER A 62 9.28 0.55 -2.86
C SER A 62 10.73 0.92 -2.59
N PRO A 63 11.73 0.23 -3.17
CA PRO A 63 13.14 0.57 -2.98
C PRO A 63 13.53 1.91 -3.62
N ILE A 64 12.65 2.50 -4.43
CA ILE A 64 12.84 3.80 -5.08
C ILE A 64 11.66 4.73 -4.78
N LYS A 65 11.94 6.03 -4.75
CA LYS A 65 10.91 7.07 -4.68
C LYS A 65 10.22 7.23 -6.03
N GLY A 66 8.92 7.50 -5.98
CA GLY A 66 8.11 7.90 -7.13
C GLY A 66 8.30 9.35 -7.52
N ALA A 67 7.40 9.84 -8.37
CA ALA A 67 7.42 11.22 -8.85
C ALA A 67 7.44 12.23 -7.69
N GLU A 68 8.23 13.30 -7.87
CA GLU A 68 8.42 14.37 -6.88
C GLU A 68 8.95 13.89 -5.51
N GLY A 69 9.51 12.66 -5.45
CA GLY A 69 10.08 12.10 -4.24
C GLY A 69 9.07 11.42 -3.32
N ASN A 70 7.87 11.08 -3.80
CA ASN A 70 6.89 10.35 -3.00
C ASN A 70 7.41 8.95 -2.61
N ILE A 71 7.25 8.60 -1.33
CA ILE A 71 7.42 7.22 -0.88
C ILE A 71 6.21 6.41 -1.38
N GLU A 72 6.47 5.25 -1.96
CA GLU A 72 5.46 4.34 -2.50
C GLU A 72 5.63 2.96 -1.84
N TYR A 73 4.57 2.14 -1.84
CA TYR A 73 4.55 0.84 -1.16
C TYR A 73 4.10 -0.28 -2.09
N LEU A 74 4.47 -1.51 -1.77
CA LEU A 74 4.03 -2.71 -2.45
C LEU A 74 3.15 -3.51 -1.49
N ILE A 75 2.01 -3.98 -2.00
CA ILE A 75 1.16 -4.97 -1.32
C ILE A 75 1.11 -6.23 -2.18
N TYR A 76 1.35 -7.37 -1.55
CA TYR A 76 1.23 -8.69 -2.15
C TYR A 76 0.01 -9.39 -1.55
N GLY A 77 -0.98 -9.69 -2.40
CA GLY A 77 -2.14 -10.49 -2.04
C GLY A 77 -2.34 -11.68 -2.96
N LYS A 78 -3.12 -12.65 -2.48
CA LYS A 78 -3.50 -13.86 -3.23
C LYS A 78 -5.01 -14.05 -3.15
N LYS A 79 -5.61 -14.31 -4.31
CA LYS A 79 -7.07 -14.36 -4.45
C LYS A 79 -7.66 -15.62 -3.82
N GLY A 80 -8.75 -15.48 -3.08
CA GLY A 80 -9.53 -16.60 -2.56
C GLY A 80 -8.90 -17.33 -1.38
N ILE A 81 -7.95 -16.71 -0.69
CA ILE A 81 -7.37 -17.27 0.53
C ILE A 81 -7.60 -16.31 1.70
N GLU A 82 -7.88 -16.85 2.88
CA GLU A 82 -8.07 -16.07 4.12
C GLU A 82 -6.75 -15.75 4.85
N LYS A 83 -5.59 -15.97 4.22
CA LYS A 83 -4.31 -15.67 4.86
C LYS A 83 -4.19 -14.18 5.13
N GLN A 84 -3.99 -13.85 6.40
CA GLN A 84 -3.57 -12.53 6.85
C GLN A 84 -2.30 -12.73 7.67
N HIS A 85 -1.17 -12.28 7.16
CA HIS A 85 -0.01 -12.09 8.01
C HIS A 85 -0.22 -10.84 8.87
N ASN A 86 0.30 -10.87 10.10
CA ASN A 86 0.25 -9.71 10.97
C ASN A 86 1.38 -8.76 10.56
N PHE A 87 1.07 -7.71 9.78
CA PHE A 87 2.05 -6.69 9.38
C PHE A 87 1.97 -5.49 10.30
N ASP A 88 3.12 -4.99 10.74
CA ASP A 88 3.20 -3.71 11.45
C ASP A 88 3.34 -2.57 10.42
N ILE A 89 2.20 -2.03 9.99
CA ILE A 89 2.14 -0.92 9.02
C ILE A 89 2.91 0.29 9.56
N THR A 90 2.85 0.55 10.88
CA THR A 90 3.55 1.67 11.49
C THR A 90 5.07 1.50 11.35
N LYS A 91 5.57 0.29 11.61
CA LYS A 91 6.99 -0.04 11.40
C LYS A 91 7.40 0.08 9.93
N ILE A 92 6.61 -0.45 9.00
CA ILE A 92 6.89 -0.38 7.55
C ILE A 92 7.00 1.09 7.11
N VAL A 93 6.04 1.93 7.50
CA VAL A 93 6.07 3.37 7.18
C VAL A 93 7.29 4.03 7.81
N LYS A 94 7.57 3.77 9.08
CA LYS A 94 8.74 4.33 9.78
C LYS A 94 10.06 3.94 9.09
N GLU A 95 10.20 2.70 8.66
CA GLU A 95 11.37 2.22 7.92
C GLU A 95 11.49 2.88 6.55
N ALA A 96 10.38 3.04 5.82
CA ALA A 96 10.38 3.72 4.53
C ALA A 96 10.88 5.18 4.67
N PHE A 97 10.36 5.93 5.64
CA PHE A 97 10.77 7.31 5.91
C PHE A 97 12.22 7.43 6.40
N LYS A 98 12.76 6.39 7.05
CA LYS A 98 14.14 6.36 7.50
C LYS A 98 15.12 6.08 6.35
N ASN A 99 14.73 5.21 5.42
CA ASN A 99 15.64 4.65 4.42
C ASN A 99 15.53 5.31 3.04
N LEU A 100 14.55 6.18 2.82
CA LEU A 100 14.30 6.87 1.54
C LEU A 100 14.38 8.39 1.69
#